data_AF-A0A1I0NC89-F1
#
_entry.id   AF-A0A1I0NC89-F1
#
_cell.length_a   1.000
_cell.length_b   1.000
_cell.length_c   1.000
_cell.angle_alpha   90.00
_cell.angle_beta   90.00
_cell.angle_gamma   90.00
#
_symmetry.space_group_name_H-M   'P 1'
#
loop_
_entity.id
_entity.type
_entity.pdbx_description
1 polymer ?
#
loop_
_entity_poly.entity_id
_entity_poly.type
_entity_poly.pdbx_seq_one_letter_code
_entity_poly.pdbx_strand_id
1 'polypeptide(L)'
;MRKYLREIEISGVILAAIGVGLSYIKGIQYGVWPCGLGLLLLLAIFLYKAFHWKEYERENKQYIIIILLAIFIMFIQMLTKR
;
A
#
# COMPACT_ATOMS: atom_id res chain seq x y z
N MET A 1 -18.27 -4.75 -7.47
CA MET A 1 -17.16 -4.63 -6.50
C MET A 1 -15.89 -3.95 -7.04
N ARG A 2 -15.32 -4.34 -8.19
CA ARG A 2 -13.99 -3.84 -8.63
C ARG A 2 -13.82 -2.31 -8.64
N LYS A 3 -14.84 -1.57 -9.11
CA LYS A 3 -14.79 -0.09 -9.14
C LYS A 3 -14.70 0.51 -7.73
N TYR A 4 -15.55 0.05 -6.81
CA TYR A 4 -15.51 0.45 -5.40
C TYR A 4 -14.21 0.04 -4.70
N LEU A 5 -13.66 -1.14 -5.00
CA LEU A 5 -12.38 -1.55 -4.44
C LEU A 5 -11.23 -0.61 -4.85
N ARG A 6 -11.23 -0.18 -6.12
CA ARG A 6 -10.25 0.76 -6.64
C ARG A 6 -10.42 2.15 -6.04
N GLU A 7 -11.66 2.59 -5.83
CA GLU A 7 -11.96 3.85 -5.15
C GLU A 7 -11.48 3.83 -3.69
N ILE A 8 -11.74 2.75 -2.95
CA ILE A 8 -11.27 2.59 -1.56
C ILE A 8 -9.73 2.54 -1.51
N GLU A 9 -9.08 1.92 -2.50
CA GLU A 9 -7.63 1.85 -2.59
C GLU A 9 -7.02 3.24 -2.81
N ILE A 10 -7.60 4.01 -3.74
CA ILE A 10 -7.22 5.40 -3.98
C ILE A 10 -7.46 6.25 -2.72
N SER A 11 -8.62 6.12 -2.07
CA SER A 11 -8.92 6.82 -0.83
C SER A 11 -7.94 6.46 0.30
N GLY A 12 -7.55 5.20 0.42
CA GLY A 12 -6.55 4.73 1.39
C GLY A 12 -5.17 5.34 1.14
N VAL A 13 -4.72 5.38 -0.11
CA VAL A 13 -3.47 6.06 -0.50
C VAL A 13 -3.54 7.57 -0.22
N ILE A 14 -4.66 8.22 -0.52
CA ILE A 14 -4.85 9.66 -0.25
C ILE A 14 -4.81 9.94 1.26
N LEU A 15 -5.50 9.15 2.08
CA LEU A 15 -5.46 9.30 3.54
C LEU A 15 -4.05 9.10 4.09
N ALA A 16 -3.32 8.09 3.59
CA ALA A 16 -1.93 7.88 3.96
C ALA A 16 -1.04 9.07 3.58
N ALA A 17 -1.20 9.61 2.37
CA ALA A 17 -0.45 10.79 1.92
C ALA A 17 -0.78 12.05 2.75
N ILE A 18 -2.06 12.28 3.07
CA ILE A 18 -2.49 13.37 3.96
C ILE A 18 -1.88 13.18 5.35
N GLY A 19 -1.86 11.97 5.89
CA GLY A 19 -1.26 11.69 7.20
C GLY A 19 0.24 11.91 7.23
N VAL A 20 0.96 11.54 6.18
CA VAL A 20 2.40 11.86 6.02
C VAL A 20 2.60 13.37 5.95
N GLY A 21 1.80 14.09 5.15
CA GLY A 21 1.87 15.54 5.03
C GLY A 21 1.60 16.25 6.36
N LEU A 22 0.56 15.83 7.09
CA LEU A 22 0.24 16.37 8.41
C LEU A 22 1.33 16.07 9.45
N SER A 23 1.91 14.87 9.41
CA SER A 23 3.05 14.51 10.26
C SER A 23 4.24 15.42 10.02
N TYR A 24 4.49 15.79 8.76
CA TYR A 24 5.61 16.65 8.38
C TYR A 24 5.40 18.11 8.83
N ILE A 25 4.16 18.62 8.75
CA ILE A 25 3.85 20.03 9.06
C ILE A 25 3.63 20.27 10.55
N LYS A 26 2.84 19.40 11.22
CA LYS A 26 2.38 19.62 12.60
C LYS A 26 2.98 18.65 13.62
N GLY A 27 3.77 17.68 13.17
CA GLY A 27 4.36 16.65 14.01
C GLY A 27 3.55 15.35 14.02
N ILE A 28 4.22 14.28 14.46
CA ILE A 28 3.79 12.88 14.33
C ILE A 28 2.39 12.63 14.89
N GLN A 29 2.03 13.27 16.00
CA GLN A 29 0.76 13.05 16.70
C GLN A 29 -0.48 13.33 15.83
N TYR A 30 -0.39 14.29 14.91
CA TYR A 30 -1.48 14.68 14.01
C TYR A 30 -1.53 13.84 12.73
N GLY A 31 -0.39 13.28 12.31
CA GLY A 31 -0.31 12.45 11.12
C GLY A 31 -0.64 10.97 11.36
N VAL A 32 -0.44 10.48 12.59
CA VAL A 32 -0.63 9.05 12.94
C VAL A 32 -2.05 8.58 12.68
N TRP A 33 -3.06 9.37 13.03
CA TRP A 33 -4.47 8.99 12.84
C TRP A 33 -4.88 8.84 11.37
N PRO A 34 -4.75 9.89 10.52
CA PRO A 34 -5.08 9.78 9.10
C PRO A 34 -4.19 8.75 8.37
N CYS A 35 -2.91 8.65 8.74
CA CYS A 35 -2.01 7.66 8.16
C CYS A 35 -2.40 6.23 8.55
N GLY A 36 -2.70 6.00 9.82
CA GLY A 36 -3.13 4.70 10.35
C GLY A 36 -4.45 4.23 9.72
N LEU A 37 -5.43 5.12 9.58
CA LEU A 37 -6.70 4.80 8.90
C LEU A 37 -6.48 4.47 7.42
N GLY A 38 -5.62 5.22 6.72
CA GLY A 38 -5.27 4.94 5.32
C GLY A 38 -4.59 3.59 5.15
N LEU A 39 -3.63 3.26 6.01
CA LEU A 39 -2.93 1.96 6.02
C LEU A 39 -3.87 0.80 6.33
N LEU A 40 -4.82 0.98 7.26
CA LEU A 40 -5.77 -0.06 7.64
C LEU A 40 -6.76 -0.36 6.50
N LEU A 41 -7.23 0.67 5.79
CA LEU A 41 -8.04 0.52 4.58
C LEU A 41 -7.27 -0.25 3.48
N LEU A 42 -6.01 0.10 3.25
CA LEU A 42 -5.15 -0.59 2.29
C LEU A 42 -4.93 -2.06 2.67
N LEU A 43 -4.72 -2.35 3.96
CA LEU A 43 -4.56 -3.70 4.47
C LEU A 43 -5.84 -4.54 4.29
N ALA A 44 -7.00 -3.96 4.58
CA ALA A 44 -8.30 -4.62 4.38
C ALA A 44 -8.55 -4.95 2.89
N ILE A 45 -8.20 -4.04 1.98
CA ILE A 45 -8.27 -4.26 0.53
C ILE A 45 -7.32 -5.37 0.09
N PHE A 46 -6.08 -5.34 0.59
CA PHE A 46 -5.09 -6.36 0.27
C PHE A 46 -5.58 -7.75 0.68
N LEU A 47 -6.10 -7.89 1.90
CA LEU A 47 -6.70 -9.14 2.38
C LEU A 47 -7.89 -9.55 1.52
N TYR A 48 -8.80 -8.63 1.19
CA TYR A 48 -9.94 -8.93 0.34
C TYR A 48 -9.53 -9.47 -1.05
N LYS A 49 -8.56 -8.79 -1.71
CA LYS A 49 -8.00 -9.22 -3.00
C LYS A 49 -7.26 -10.55 -2.90
N ALA A 50 -6.63 -10.85 -1.76
CA ALA A 50 -5.98 -12.13 -1.51
C ALA A 50 -6.99 -13.27 -1.38
N PHE A 51 -8.11 -13.07 -0.67
CA PHE A 51 -9.17 -14.08 -0.53
C PHE A 51 -9.95 -14.31 -1.83
N HIS A 52 -10.15 -13.29 -2.66
CA HIS A 52 -10.84 -13.40 -3.95
C HIS A 52 -9.87 -13.63 -5.12
N TRP A 53 -8.86 -14.49 -4.92
CA TRP A 53 -7.76 -14.70 -5.87
C TRP A 53 -8.21 -14.99 -7.31
N LYS A 54 -9.25 -15.82 -7.49
CA LYS A 54 -9.78 -16.15 -8.82
C LYS A 54 -10.32 -14.94 -9.59
N GLU A 55 -10.91 -13.97 -8.89
CA GLU A 55 -11.45 -12.77 -9.53
C GLU A 55 -10.38 -11.71 -9.81
N TYR A 56 -9.28 -11.73 -9.06
CA TYR A 56 -8.22 -10.73 -9.14
C TYR A 56 -6.88 -11.30 -9.64
N GLU A 57 -6.91 -12.50 -10.26
CA GLU A 57 -5.70 -13.27 -10.56
C GLU A 57 -4.68 -12.50 -11.40
N ARG A 58 -5.13 -11.72 -12.41
CA ARG A 58 -4.23 -10.87 -13.22
C ARG A 58 -3.59 -9.75 -12.41
N GLU A 59 -4.39 -9.05 -11.60
CA GLU A 59 -3.90 -7.94 -10.76
C GLU A 59 -2.93 -8.48 -9.70
N ASN A 60 -3.29 -9.56 -9.01
CA ASN A 60 -2.44 -10.20 -8.01
C ASN A 60 -1.13 -10.74 -8.61
N LYS A 61 -1.16 -11.31 -9.82
CA LYS A 61 0.06 -11.69 -10.55
C LYS A 61 0.97 -10.49 -10.79
N GLN A 62 0.42 -9.34 -11.19
CA GLN A 62 1.20 -8.11 -11.35
C GLN A 62 1.78 -7.60 -10.03
N TYR A 63 0.99 -7.57 -8.95
CA TYR A 63 1.48 -7.18 -7.62
C TYR A 63 2.61 -8.11 -7.13
N ILE A 64 2.49 -9.42 -7.33
CA ILE A 64 3.56 -10.38 -7.01
C ILE A 64 4.83 -10.06 -7.78
N ILE A 65 4.73 -9.78 -9.09
CA ILE A 65 5.88 -9.42 -9.91
C ILE A 65 6.53 -8.13 -9.39
N ILE A 66 5.74 -7.11 -9.05
CA ILE A 66 6.25 -5.85 -8.49
C ILE A 66 6.98 -6.08 -7.16
N ILE A 67 6.40 -6.89 -6.26
CA ILE A 67 7.02 -7.23 -4.97
C ILE A 67 8.34 -8.00 -5.19
N LEU A 68 8.36 -8.99 -6.09
CA LEU A 68 9.58 -9.73 -6.46
C LEU A 68 10.67 -8.80 -6.98
N LEU A 69 10.31 -7.86 -7.84
CA LEU A 69 11.24 -6.90 -8.43
C LEU A 69 11.79 -5.93 -7.36
N ALA A 70 10.94 -5.48 -6.42
CA ALA A 70 11.36 -4.66 -5.29
C ALA A 70 12.32 -5.40 -4.35
N ILE A 71 12.04 -6.68 -4.02
CA ILE A 71 12.93 -7.52 -3.22
C ILE A 71 14.28 -7.70 -3.92
N PHE A 72 14.28 -7.96 -5.23
CA PHE A 72 15.51 -8.12 -6.01
C PHE A 72 16.37 -6.83 -6.00
N ILE A 73 15.75 -5.66 -6.20
CA ILE A 73 16.44 -4.37 -6.11
C ILE A 73 17.00 -4.14 -4.70
N MET A 74 16.22 -4.41 -3.64
CA MET A 74 16.71 -4.30 -2.27
C MET A 74 17.92 -5.20 -2.01
N PHE A 75 17.89 -6.43 -2.52
CA PHE A 75 19.00 -7.38 -2.39
C PHE A 75 20.26 -6.86 -3.09
N ILE A 76 20.14 -6.31 -4.30
CA ILE A 76 21.26 -5.65 -5.01
C ILE A 76 21.78 -4.46 -4.19
N GLN A 77 20.91 -3.59 -3.68
CA GLN A 77 21.32 -2.44 -2.89
C GLN A 77 22.10 -2.84 -1.62
N MET A 78 21.72 -3.94 -0.97
CA MET A 78 22.46 -4.49 0.18
C MET A 78 23.84 -5.03 -0.23
N LEU A 79 23.98 -5.56 -1.45
CA LEU A 79 25.27 -6.02 -1.98
C LEU A 79 26.18 -4.86 -2.41
N THR A 80 25.63 -3.78 -2.99
CA THR A 80 26.42 -2.61 -3.42
C THR A 80 26.85 -1.69 -2.27
N LYS A 81 26.13 -1.73 -1.13
CA LYS A 81 26.51 -0.99 0.09
C LYS A 81 27.47 -1.76 1.02
N ARG A 82 27.93 -2.95 0.62
CA ARG A 82 29.07 -3.65 1.24
C ARG A 82 30.37 -3.23 0.56
#